data_AF-A0AAU4E226-F1
#
_entry.id   AF-A0AAU4E226-F1
#
_cell.length_a   1.000
_cell.length_b   1.000
_cell.length_c   1.000
_cell.angle_alpha   90.00
_cell.angle_beta   90.00
_cell.angle_gamma   90.00
#
_symmetry.space_group_name_H-M   'P 1'
#
loop_
_entity.id
_entity.type
_entity.pdbx_description
1 polymer ?
#
loop_
_entity_poly.entity_id
_entity_poly.type
_entity_poly.pdbx_seq_one_letter_code
_entity_poly.pdbx_strand_id
1 'polypeptide(L)'
;MSISDWKRTIYALLALPAYLGGPEVRRRLARRLLGAEPRRGGVAAGAAAFLVSLLVWYLVGRIATFGFFWSDADAAGSWGGPSLTGAWIVHFFCALGMTVPCMWLLRPLTRWQTRSPDQVVSSHQL
;
A
#
# COMPACT_ATOMS: atom_id res chain seq x y z
N MET A 1 -5.91 11.52 -4.67
CA MET A 1 -5.50 10.67 -3.53
C MET A 1 -5.86 11.39 -2.24
N SER A 2 -6.42 10.69 -1.26
CA SER A 2 -6.75 11.26 0.05
C SER A 2 -5.76 10.80 1.13
N ILE A 3 -5.72 11.51 2.26
CA ILE A 3 -4.94 11.07 3.44
C ILE A 3 -5.36 9.68 3.94
N SER A 4 -6.63 9.30 3.71
CA SER A 4 -7.15 7.98 4.06
C SER A 4 -6.59 6.85 3.18
N ASP A 5 -6.24 7.14 1.92
CA ASP A 5 -5.62 6.16 1.02
C ASP A 5 -4.18 5.86 1.48
N TRP A 6 -3.44 6.88 1.92
CA TRP A 6 -2.11 6.71 2.50
C TRP A 6 -2.12 5.94 3.84
N LYS A 7 -3.12 6.16 4.68
CA LYS A 7 -3.28 5.33 5.90
C LYS A 7 -3.51 3.86 5.56
N ARG A 8 -4.20 3.56 4.46
CA ARG A 8 -4.44 2.18 3.99
C ARG A 8 -3.18 1.50 3.49
N THR A 9 -2.29 2.21 2.79
CA THR A 9 -1.00 1.64 2.37
C THR A 9 -0.14 1.30 3.59
N ILE A 10 -0.02 2.22 4.56
CA ILE A 10 0.72 1.94 5.81
C ILE A 10 0.12 0.74 6.54
N TYR A 11 -1.20 0.69 6.68
CA TYR A 11 -1.87 -0.45 7.30
C TYR A 11 -1.57 -1.75 6.55
N ALA A 12 -1.69 -1.76 5.22
CA ALA A 12 -1.49 -2.94 4.39
C ALA A 12 -0.04 -3.45 4.42
N LEU A 13 0.94 -2.55 4.44
CA LEU A 13 2.35 -2.88 4.61
C LEU A 13 2.63 -3.52 5.99
N LEU A 14 1.94 -3.06 7.03
CA LEU A 14 2.13 -3.55 8.39
C LEU A 14 1.21 -4.72 8.76
N ALA A 15 0.21 -5.05 7.93
CA ALA A 15 -0.78 -6.07 8.23
C ALA A 15 -0.14 -7.45 8.43
N LEU A 16 0.80 -7.83 7.55
CA LEU A 16 1.49 -9.12 7.62
C LEU A 16 2.49 -9.20 8.81
N PRO A 17 3.36 -8.20 9.05
CA PRO A 17 4.14 -8.14 10.29
C PRO A 17 3.26 -8.18 11.56
N ALA A 18 2.12 -7.49 11.55
CA ALA A 18 1.18 -7.50 12.67
C ALA A 18 0.55 -8.88 12.90
N TYR A 19 0.43 -9.73 11.88
CA TYR A 19 0.02 -11.13 12.06
C TYR A 19 1.02 -11.91 12.92
N LEU A 20 2.32 -11.68 12.75
CA LEU A 20 3.36 -12.28 13.58
C LEU A 20 3.36 -11.70 15.01
N GLY A 21 3.01 -10.43 15.17
CA GLY A 21 2.90 -9.74 16.46
C GLY A 21 1.65 -10.06 17.28
N GLY A 22 0.74 -10.90 16.77
CA GLY A 22 -0.43 -11.37 17.51
C GLY A 22 -1.69 -10.48 17.43
N PRO A 23 -2.80 -10.92 18.05
CA PRO A 23 -4.13 -10.31 17.85
C PRO A 23 -4.24 -8.87 18.39
N GLU A 24 -3.53 -8.53 19.46
CA GLU A 24 -3.61 -7.19 20.06
C GLU A 24 -2.94 -6.12 19.18
N VAL A 25 -1.79 -6.47 18.57
CA VAL A 25 -1.10 -5.60 17.60
C VAL A 25 -1.98 -5.33 16.39
N ARG A 26 -2.66 -6.36 15.86
CA ARG A 26 -3.60 -6.23 14.73
C ARG A 26 -4.77 -5.32 15.05
N ARG A 27 -5.38 -5.46 16.24
CA ARG A 27 -6.47 -4.59 16.69
C ARG A 27 -6.01 -3.14 16.83
N ARG A 28 -4.87 -2.91 17.48
CA ARG A 28 -4.31 -1.57 17.66
C ARG A 28 -4.02 -0.90 16.31
N LEU A 29 -3.47 -1.65 15.35
CA LEU A 29 -3.17 -1.15 14.01
C LEU A 29 -4.45 -0.80 13.23
N ALA A 30 -5.44 -1.70 13.21
CA ALA A 30 -6.70 -1.49 12.52
C ALA A 30 -7.49 -0.30 13.10
N ARG A 31 -7.55 -0.17 14.43
CA ARG A 31 -8.21 0.97 15.08
C ARG A 31 -7.51 2.29 14.77
N ARG A 32 -6.17 2.33 14.85
CA ARG A 32 -5.40 3.58 14.63
C ARG A 32 -5.43 4.08 13.19
N LEU A 33 -5.26 3.18 12.22
CA LEU A 33 -5.09 3.57 10.82
C LEU A 33 -6.40 3.55 10.03
N LEU A 34 -7.33 2.66 10.38
CA LEU A 34 -8.57 2.44 9.63
C LEU A 34 -9.85 2.76 10.42
N GLY A 35 -9.76 2.95 11.75
CA GLY A 35 -10.95 3.13 12.60
C GLY A 35 -11.86 1.90 12.65
N ALA A 36 -11.30 0.69 12.48
CA ALA A 36 -12.07 -0.55 12.35
C ALA A 36 -11.46 -1.69 13.17
N GLU A 37 -12.21 -2.79 13.33
CA GLU A 37 -11.74 -4.02 14.00
C GLU A 37 -11.30 -5.07 12.96
N PRO A 38 -10.24 -5.85 13.23
CA PRO A 38 -9.77 -6.89 12.32
C PRO A 38 -10.75 -8.07 12.26
N ARG A 39 -11.07 -8.53 11.04
CA ARG A 39 -11.90 -9.70 10.79
C ARG A 39 -11.10 -11.00 11.01
N ARG A 40 -11.73 -12.02 11.60
CA ARG A 40 -11.19 -13.40 11.61
C ARG A 40 -11.28 -14.00 10.20
N GLY A 41 -10.19 -14.53 9.67
CA GLY A 41 -10.15 -15.23 8.36
C GLY A 41 -9.68 -14.43 7.14
N GLY A 42 -9.01 -13.28 7.29
CA GLY A 42 -8.57 -12.42 6.19
C GLY A 42 -7.11 -12.55 5.74
N VAL A 43 -6.43 -13.68 5.99
CA VAL A 43 -4.96 -13.80 5.78
C VAL A 43 -4.58 -13.61 4.31
N ALA A 44 -5.28 -14.25 3.37
CA ALA A 44 -5.01 -14.11 1.93
C ALA A 44 -5.21 -12.67 1.45
N ALA A 45 -6.29 -11.99 1.88
CA ALA A 45 -6.51 -10.58 1.59
C ALA A 45 -5.42 -9.68 2.21
N GLY A 46 -4.93 -10.03 3.41
CA GLY A 46 -3.80 -9.36 4.08
C GLY A 46 -2.49 -9.52 3.31
N ALA A 47 -2.18 -10.73 2.84
CA ALA A 47 -0.99 -11.01 2.04
C ALA A 47 -1.04 -10.27 0.68
N ALA A 48 -2.19 -10.31 0.00
CA ALA A 48 -2.37 -9.55 -1.25
C ALA A 48 -2.22 -8.04 -1.01
N ALA A 49 -2.83 -7.49 0.05
CA ALA A 49 -2.70 -6.08 0.40
C ALA A 49 -1.25 -5.71 0.75
N PHE A 50 -0.52 -6.59 1.44
CA PHE A 50 0.90 -6.41 1.73
C PHE A 50 1.72 -6.26 0.45
N LEU A 51 1.57 -7.18 -0.51
CA LEU A 51 2.30 -7.12 -1.79
C LEU A 51 1.97 -5.86 -2.60
N VAL A 52 0.69 -5.50 -2.67
CA VAL A 52 0.26 -4.26 -3.35
C VAL A 52 0.84 -3.03 -2.67
N SER A 53 0.86 -3.00 -1.33
CA SER A 53 1.43 -1.87 -0.61
C SER A 53 2.96 -1.82 -0.72
N LEU A 54 3.63 -2.97 -0.74
CA LEU A 54 5.06 -3.06 -0.95
C LEU A 54 5.43 -2.48 -2.33
N LEU A 55 4.65 -2.82 -3.37
CA LEU A 55 4.81 -2.26 -4.70
C LEU A 55 4.64 -0.73 -4.70
N VAL A 56 3.61 -0.21 -4.03
CA VAL A 56 3.41 1.25 -3.89
C VAL A 56 4.62 1.93 -3.26
N TRP A 57 5.11 1.41 -2.14
CA TRP A 57 6.27 1.99 -1.45
C TRP A 57 7.57 1.84 -2.25
N TYR A 58 7.73 0.73 -2.97
CA TYR A 58 8.83 0.55 -3.92
C TYR A 58 8.79 1.61 -5.02
N LEU A 59 7.63 1.84 -5.66
CA LEU A 59 7.50 2.84 -6.73
C LEU A 59 7.79 4.26 -6.22
N VAL A 60 7.23 4.62 -5.05
CA VAL A 60 7.48 5.92 -4.42
C VAL A 60 8.97 6.09 -4.09
N GLY A 61 9.58 5.09 -3.46
CA GLY A 61 11.00 5.11 -3.13
C GLY A 61 11.89 5.17 -4.37
N ARG A 62 11.58 4.38 -5.40
CA ARG A 62 12.35 4.31 -6.65
C ARG A 62 12.35 5.63 -7.39
N ILE A 63 11.21 6.32 -7.46
CA ILE A 63 11.11 7.64 -8.09
C ILE A 63 11.76 8.74 -7.25
N ALA A 64 11.60 8.69 -5.93
CA ALA A 64 12.23 9.64 -5.01
C ALA A 64 13.77 9.53 -5.01
N THR A 65 14.30 8.33 -5.21
CA THR A 65 15.75 8.05 -5.26
C THR A 65 16.30 7.91 -6.67
N PHE A 66 15.50 8.19 -7.71
CA PHE A 66 15.83 7.86 -9.08
C PHE A 66 17.18 8.46 -9.52
N GLY A 67 17.39 9.75 -9.27
CA GLY A 67 18.62 10.44 -9.63
C GLY A 67 19.85 10.02 -8.81
N PHE A 68 19.67 9.49 -7.60
CA PHE A 68 20.78 8.97 -6.79
C PHE A 68 21.35 7.68 -7.38
N PHE A 69 20.50 6.87 -8.02
CA PHE A 69 20.88 5.61 -8.67
C PHE A 69 21.00 5.76 -10.19
N TRP A 70 21.16 6.98 -10.72
CA TRP A 70 21.32 7.22 -12.15
C TRP A 70 22.78 7.05 -12.57
N SER A 71 23.01 6.35 -13.68
CA SER A 71 24.32 6.22 -14.31
C SER A 71 24.26 6.43 -15.82
N ASP A 72 25.41 6.74 -16.43
CA ASP A 72 25.51 6.87 -17.89
C ASP A 72 25.20 5.54 -18.62
N ALA A 73 25.38 4.41 -17.95
CA ALA A 73 24.97 3.10 -18.47
C ALA A 73 23.44 2.98 -18.57
N ASP A 74 22.69 3.61 -17.65
CA ASP A 74 21.23 3.62 -17.65
C ASP A 74 20.66 4.55 -18.74
N ALA A 75 21.40 5.60 -19.10
CA ALA A 75 20.97 6.62 -20.05
C ALA A 75 20.69 6.07 -21.46
N ALA A 76 21.48 5.10 -21.92
CA ALA A 76 21.35 4.53 -23.26
C ALA A 76 20.10 3.65 -23.42
N GLY A 77 19.58 3.08 -22.33
CA GLY A 77 18.42 2.19 -22.33
C GLY A 77 17.14 2.81 -21.75
N SER A 78 17.23 3.99 -21.14
CA SER A 78 16.10 4.57 -20.41
C SER A 78 15.03 5.15 -21.33
N TRP A 79 13.77 4.83 -21.03
CA TRP A 79 12.63 5.51 -21.64
C TRP A 79 12.58 6.95 -21.14
N GLY A 80 12.53 7.92 -22.07
CA GLY A 80 12.66 9.35 -21.76
C GLY A 80 13.98 10.00 -22.23
N GLY A 81 14.83 9.22 -22.92
CA GLY A 81 16.07 9.70 -23.54
C GLY A 81 17.27 9.74 -22.57
N PRO A 82 18.45 10.15 -23.05
CA PRO A 82 19.71 10.01 -22.31
C PRO A 82 19.85 11.01 -21.16
N SER A 83 18.91 11.94 -21.00
CA SER A 83 18.92 12.91 -19.91
C SER A 83 18.25 12.33 -18.66
N LEU A 84 18.86 12.54 -17.50
CA LEU A 84 18.28 12.18 -16.20
C LEU A 84 16.86 12.74 -16.05
N THR A 85 16.64 14.01 -16.40
CA THR A 85 15.34 14.68 -16.28
C THR A 85 14.29 14.03 -17.18
N GLY A 86 14.61 13.79 -18.46
CA GLY A 86 13.69 13.16 -19.40
C GLY A 86 13.30 11.75 -18.97
N ALA A 87 14.29 10.93 -18.57
CA ALA A 87 14.05 9.61 -18.03
C ALA A 87 13.19 9.65 -16.76
N TRP A 88 13.52 10.54 -15.82
CA TRP A 88 12.77 10.71 -14.58
C TRP A 88 11.30 11.05 -14.83
N ILE A 89 11.00 11.98 -15.74
CA ILE A 89 9.62 12.39 -16.06
C ILE A 89 8.79 11.20 -16.54
N VAL A 90 9.31 10.42 -17.48
CA VAL A 90 8.60 9.25 -18.03
C VAL A 90 8.33 8.23 -16.92
N HIS A 91 9.35 7.90 -16.12
CA HIS A 91 9.21 6.93 -15.03
C HIS A 91 8.29 7.44 -13.93
N PHE A 92 8.31 8.74 -13.64
CA PHE A 92 7.39 9.38 -12.69
C PHE A 92 5.94 9.15 -13.12
N PHE A 93 5.59 9.40 -14.38
CA PHE A 93 4.23 9.18 -14.88
C PHE A 93 3.85 7.70 -14.93
N CYS A 94 4.78 6.80 -15.29
CA CYS A 94 4.54 5.35 -15.18
C CYS A 94 4.27 4.93 -13.73
N ALA A 95 5.10 5.36 -12.79
CA ALA A 95 4.93 5.05 -11.37
C ALA A 95 3.62 5.64 -10.83
N LEU A 96 3.26 6.86 -11.22
CA LEU A 96 1.98 7.48 -10.85
C LEU A 96 0.80 6.67 -11.41
N GLY A 97 0.87 6.30 -12.69
CA GLY A 97 -0.12 5.50 -13.39
C GLY A 97 -0.32 4.10 -12.79
N MET A 98 0.70 3.52 -12.16
CA MET A 98 0.59 2.26 -11.40
C MET A 98 0.14 2.48 -9.95
N THR A 99 0.63 3.54 -9.29
CA THR A 99 0.36 3.79 -7.86
C THR A 99 -1.12 4.08 -7.62
N VAL A 100 -1.75 4.87 -8.48
CA VAL A 100 -3.19 5.23 -8.37
C VAL A 100 -4.09 3.98 -8.38
N PRO A 101 -4.03 3.07 -9.38
CA PRO A 101 -4.84 1.86 -9.39
C PRO A 101 -4.49 0.91 -8.24
N CYS A 102 -3.21 0.80 -7.83
CA CYS A 102 -2.84 0.03 -6.65
C CYS A 102 -3.52 0.56 -5.38
N MET A 103 -3.53 1.87 -5.16
CA MET A 103 -4.23 2.47 -4.02
C MET A 103 -5.75 2.26 -4.10
N TRP A 104 -6.33 2.27 -5.31
CA TRP A 104 -7.74 1.96 -5.50
C TRP A 104 -8.04 0.50 -5.14
N LEU A 105 -7.19 -0.45 -5.56
CA LEU A 105 -7.28 -1.87 -5.24
C LEU A 105 -7.15 -2.17 -3.74
N LEU A 106 -6.39 -1.37 -2.99
CA LEU A 106 -6.28 -1.52 -1.53
C LEU A 106 -7.61 -1.28 -0.80
N ARG A 107 -8.56 -0.54 -1.38
CA ARG A 107 -9.86 -0.27 -0.74
C ARG A 107 -10.68 -1.54 -0.52
N PRO A 108 -11.01 -2.36 -1.54
CA PRO A 108 -11.72 -3.62 -1.31
C PRO A 108 -10.90 -4.62 -0.48
N LEU A 109 -9.57 -4.70 -0.69
CA LEU A 109 -8.72 -5.63 0.06
C LEU A 109 -8.70 -5.33 1.57
N THR A 110 -8.64 -4.06 1.94
CA THR A 110 -8.69 -3.65 3.37
C THR A 110 -10.09 -3.84 3.95
N ARG A 111 -11.16 -3.59 3.17
CA ARG A 111 -12.54 -3.88 3.60
C ARG A 111 -12.75 -5.36 3.93
N TRP A 112 -12.15 -6.29 3.18
CA TRP A 112 -12.24 -7.72 3.48
C TRP A 112 -11.47 -8.14 4.74
N GLN A 113 -10.51 -7.32 5.18
CA GLN A 113 -9.72 -7.57 6.39
C GLN A 113 -10.35 -6.98 7.66
N THR A 114 -11.30 -6.07 7.54
CA THR A 114 -11.86 -5.32 8.68
C THR A 114 -13.38 -5.45 8.76
N ARG A 115 -13.94 -5.37 9.96
CA ARG A 115 -15.38 -5.17 10.19
C ARG A 115 -15.61 -3.75 10.70
N SER A 116 -16.69 -3.14 10.23
CA SER A 116 -17.17 -1.88 10.79
C SER A 116 -17.72 -2.10 12.20
N PRO A 117 -17.61 -1.11 13.11
CA PRO A 117 -18.14 -1.20 14.47
C PRO A 117 -19.63 -1.59 14.50
N ASP A 118 -20.43 -1.04 13.58
CA ASP A 118 -21.87 -1.32 13.47
C ASP A 118 -22.16 -2.82 13.25
N GLN A 119 -21.30 -3.51 12.50
CA GLN A 119 -21.43 -4.96 12.26
C GLN A 119 -21.05 -5.80 13.48
N VAL A 120 -20.24 -5.27 14.39
CA VAL A 120 -19.85 -5.96 15.64
C VAL A 120 -21.02 -5.92 16.62
N VAL A 121 -21.70 -4.78 16.75
CA VAL A 121 -22.85 -4.61 17.64
C VAL A 121 -23.98 -5.58 17.26
N SER A 122 -24.33 -5.69 15.98
CA SER A 122 -25.37 -6.62 15.52
C SER A 122 -25.04 -8.09 15.77
N SER A 123 -23.74 -8.48 15.73
CA SER A 123 -23.34 -9.87 15.97
C SER A 123 -23.37 -10.31 17.44
N HIS A 124 -23.49 -9.36 18.37
CA HIS A 124 -23.62 -9.64 19.81
C HIS A 124 -25.08 -9.69 20.29
N GLN A 125 -26.05 -9.44 19.41
CA GLN A 125 -27.49 -9.45 19.72
C GLN A 125 -28.24 -10.69 19.20
N LEU A 126 -27.53 -11.68 18.67
CA LEU A 126 -28.05 -12.97 18.20
C LEU A 126 -27.36 -14.09 18.98
#